data_AF-A0A917ZGU4-F1
#
_entry.id   AF-A0A917ZGU4-F1
#
_cell.length_a   1.000
_cell.length_b   1.000
_cell.length_c   1.000
_cell.angle_alpha   90.00
_cell.angle_beta   90.00
_cell.angle_gamma   90.00
#
_symmetry.space_group_name_H-M   'P 1'
#
loop_
_entity.id
_entity.type
_entity.pdbx_description
1 polymer ?
#
loop_
_entity_poly.entity_id
_entity_poly.type
_entity_poly.pdbx_seq_one_letter_code
_entity_poly.pdbx_strand_id
1 'polypeptide(L)'
;MSHEHLDSYAFDTLAIHAGNTADPQTGAVVPPIYQVSTYKQDGVGGLRNGYEYSRSANPTRTALEENLAVVEGGRRGLAFASGLAAEDCLLRTVCAPGDHVVIPDDAYGGTFRLFAKVVQRWGVEWSVADTSDPAAVRDAIRPSTKMIWVETPSNPLLGITDIAATAQIAREAGVRLVVDNTFASPYLQQPIALGADVVVHSLTKYMGGHSDVVGGALVTADETLGEELAYHQNAMGAVAGPFDSWLVLRGIKTLGVRMDRHSANAAEVAEFLTGHAKVAQVYYPGLAEHPGHEIAAKQMRAFGGMISFRHVDGEQAAVEVCNRAKLFTLGESLGGVESLIEHPGRMTHASVAGSALEVPADLVRLSVGIESANDLIGDLAQALG
;
A
#
# COMPACT_ATOMS: atom_id res chain seq x y z
N MET A 1 -23.45 -10.67 8.77
CA MET A 1 -24.41 -10.43 7.68
C MET A 1 -24.41 -11.64 6.76
N SER A 2 -25.52 -11.99 6.13
CA SER A 2 -25.48 -12.94 5.01
C SER A 2 -24.72 -12.29 3.84
N HIS A 3 -23.91 -13.06 3.11
CA HIS A 3 -23.13 -12.56 1.97
C HIS A 3 -24.00 -11.99 0.82
N GLU A 4 -25.32 -12.14 0.87
CA GLU A 4 -26.28 -11.83 -0.19
C GLU A 4 -26.48 -10.33 -0.49
N HIS A 5 -25.86 -9.41 0.26
CA HIS A 5 -26.04 -7.96 0.07
C HIS A 5 -24.76 -7.12 0.07
N LEU A 6 -23.57 -7.74 0.04
CA LEU A 6 -22.29 -7.00 0.13
C LEU A 6 -22.14 -5.94 -0.98
N ASP A 7 -22.59 -6.23 -2.20
CA ASP A 7 -22.47 -5.31 -3.35
C ASP A 7 -23.31 -4.03 -3.24
N SER A 8 -24.17 -3.90 -2.21
CA SER A 8 -25.04 -2.74 -2.00
C SER A 8 -24.58 -1.77 -0.91
N TYR A 9 -23.54 -2.13 -0.15
CA TYR A 9 -23.12 -1.35 1.01
C TYR A 9 -21.96 -0.40 0.68
N ALA A 10 -21.94 0.76 1.36
CA ALA A 10 -20.83 1.70 1.29
C ALA A 10 -19.58 1.16 2.00
N PHE A 11 -18.42 1.72 1.65
CA PHE A 11 -17.11 1.27 2.13
C PHE A 11 -17.04 1.03 3.65
N ASP A 12 -17.48 2.00 4.47
CA ASP A 12 -17.33 1.89 5.92
C ASP A 12 -18.10 0.70 6.51
N THR A 13 -19.24 0.37 5.90
CA THR A 13 -20.02 -0.82 6.30
C THR A 13 -19.28 -2.10 5.90
N LEU A 14 -18.69 -2.14 4.70
CA LEU A 14 -17.90 -3.27 4.24
C LEU A 14 -16.65 -3.48 5.10
N ALA A 15 -15.92 -2.41 5.40
CA ALA A 15 -14.73 -2.44 6.25
C ALA A 15 -15.00 -3.03 7.65
N ILE A 16 -16.19 -2.79 8.21
CA ILE A 16 -16.58 -3.30 9.54
C ILE A 16 -17.00 -4.78 9.51
N HIS A 17 -17.66 -5.20 8.43
CA HIS A 17 -18.47 -6.42 8.43
C HIS A 17 -18.05 -7.51 7.43
N ALA A 18 -17.35 -7.17 6.35
CA ALA A 18 -16.79 -8.17 5.44
C ALA A 18 -15.78 -9.03 6.21
N GLY A 19 -15.84 -10.35 6.03
CA GLY A 19 -15.04 -11.31 6.82
C GLY A 19 -15.36 -11.38 8.31
N ASN A 20 -16.37 -10.64 8.79
CA ASN A 20 -16.74 -10.55 10.20
C ASN A 20 -18.20 -11.00 10.42
N THR A 21 -18.40 -12.32 10.35
CA THR A 21 -19.65 -12.97 10.76
C THR A 21 -19.58 -13.36 12.24
N ALA A 22 -20.70 -13.23 12.95
CA ALA A 22 -20.77 -13.68 14.34
C ALA A 22 -20.43 -15.17 14.45
N ASP A 23 -19.58 -15.53 15.41
CA ASP A 23 -19.13 -16.90 15.60
C ASP A 23 -20.33 -17.83 15.85
N PRO A 24 -20.55 -18.89 15.03
CA PRO A 24 -21.71 -19.76 15.16
C PRO A 24 -21.70 -20.59 16.45
N GLN A 25 -20.55 -20.77 17.10
CA GLN A 25 -20.44 -21.55 18.33
C GLN A 25 -20.84 -20.74 19.58
N THR A 26 -20.41 -19.48 19.67
CA THR A 26 -20.54 -18.66 20.89
C THR A 26 -21.34 -17.38 20.69
N GLY A 27 -21.55 -16.95 19.45
CA GLY A 27 -22.15 -15.66 19.11
C GLY A 27 -21.19 -14.48 19.22
N ALA A 28 -19.88 -14.70 19.33
CA ALA A 28 -18.89 -13.61 19.38
C ALA A 28 -19.01 -12.69 18.16
N VAL A 29 -19.18 -11.39 18.38
CA VAL A 29 -19.43 -10.37 17.34
C VAL A 29 -18.16 -9.84 16.66
N VAL A 30 -16.99 -10.28 17.15
CA VAL A 30 -15.68 -10.02 16.57
C VAL A 30 -15.03 -11.39 16.32
N PRO A 31 -14.28 -11.59 15.22
CA PRO A 31 -13.68 -12.89 14.92
C PRO A 31 -12.73 -13.30 16.06
N PRO A 32 -12.85 -14.53 16.60
CA PRO A 32 -11.91 -15.04 17.59
C PRO A 32 -10.48 -15.12 17.03
N ILE A 33 -9.50 -15.03 17.92
CA ILE A 33 -8.08 -15.22 17.56
C ILE A 33 -7.76 -16.70 17.67
N TYR A 34 -7.67 -17.40 16.53
CA TYR A 34 -7.27 -18.80 16.47
C TYR A 34 -5.74 -18.93 16.55
N GLN A 35 -5.19 -18.75 17.75
CA GLN A 35 -3.76 -18.88 18.07
C GLN A 35 -3.34 -20.37 18.19
N VAL A 36 -3.56 -21.14 17.12
CA VAL A 36 -3.27 -22.57 17.05
C VAL A 36 -2.53 -22.89 15.74
N SER A 37 -1.73 -23.95 15.73
CA SER A 37 -1.00 -24.37 14.53
C SER A 37 -1.74 -25.42 13.70
N THR A 38 -2.58 -26.24 14.32
CA THR A 38 -3.21 -27.42 13.69
C THR A 38 -4.65 -27.59 14.18
N TYR A 39 -5.46 -28.25 13.36
CA TYR A 39 -6.89 -28.48 13.62
C TYR A 39 -7.20 -29.97 13.65
N LYS A 40 -8.13 -30.37 14.52
CA LYS A 40 -8.63 -31.74 14.57
C LYS A 40 -9.36 -32.09 13.27
N GLN A 41 -9.05 -33.25 12.70
CA GLN A 41 -9.79 -33.86 11.59
C GLN A 41 -10.79 -34.94 12.09
N ASP A 42 -11.86 -35.16 11.33
CA ASP A 42 -12.86 -36.21 11.52
C ASP A 42 -12.56 -37.42 10.62
N GLY A 43 -11.64 -38.26 11.08
CA GLY A 43 -11.00 -39.28 10.23
C GLY A 43 -9.88 -38.68 9.39
N VAL A 44 -9.06 -39.54 8.77
CA VAL A 44 -7.91 -39.11 7.97
C VAL A 44 -8.40 -38.34 6.73
N GLY A 45 -8.02 -37.07 6.59
CA GLY A 45 -8.44 -36.19 5.49
C GLY A 45 -9.81 -35.53 5.68
N GLY A 46 -10.53 -35.85 6.77
CA GLY A 46 -11.85 -35.27 7.07
C GLY A 46 -11.71 -33.88 7.70
N LEU A 47 -11.44 -32.85 6.89
CA LEU A 47 -11.24 -31.49 7.40
C LEU A 47 -12.55 -30.88 7.93
N ARG A 48 -12.44 -30.09 9.01
CA ARG A 48 -13.55 -29.31 9.54
C ARG A 48 -13.50 -27.90 8.96
N ASN A 49 -14.50 -27.53 8.16
CA ASN A 49 -14.60 -26.22 7.51
C ASN A 49 -13.35 -25.83 6.70
N GLY A 50 -12.65 -26.80 6.12
CA GLY A 50 -11.47 -26.58 5.28
C GLY A 50 -10.15 -26.29 6.02
N TYR A 51 -10.13 -26.33 7.36
CA TYR A 51 -8.90 -26.06 8.13
C TYR A 51 -8.19 -27.35 8.57
N GLU A 52 -6.87 -27.38 8.38
CA GLU A 52 -6.01 -28.48 8.83
C GLU A 52 -4.72 -27.99 9.51
N TYR A 53 -4.10 -26.94 8.98
CA TYR A 53 -2.83 -26.40 9.45
C TYR A 53 -2.73 -24.90 9.15
N SER A 54 -2.36 -24.09 10.14
CA SER A 54 -2.48 -22.62 10.09
C SER A 54 -1.57 -21.93 9.07
N ARG A 55 -0.50 -22.59 8.59
CA ARG A 55 0.25 -22.08 7.43
C ARG A 55 -0.63 -22.11 6.18
N SER A 56 -1.33 -23.22 5.91
CA SER A 56 -2.23 -23.36 4.77
C SER A 56 -3.45 -22.43 4.90
N ALA A 57 -4.14 -22.47 6.04
CA ALA A 57 -5.32 -21.62 6.31
C ALA A 57 -5.56 -21.47 7.82
N ASN A 58 -5.98 -20.28 8.26
CA ASN A 58 -6.34 -19.99 9.65
C ASN A 58 -7.62 -19.13 9.67
N PRO A 59 -8.66 -19.45 10.46
CA PRO A 59 -9.93 -18.71 10.42
C PRO A 59 -9.78 -17.20 10.67
N THR A 60 -8.84 -16.78 11.52
CA THR A 60 -8.56 -15.36 11.79
C THR A 60 -7.97 -14.67 10.57
N ARG A 61 -7.07 -15.35 9.85
CA ARG A 61 -6.46 -14.83 8.62
C ARG A 61 -7.47 -14.86 7.47
N THR A 62 -8.28 -15.90 7.35
CA THR A 62 -9.35 -15.99 6.36
C THR A 62 -10.35 -14.84 6.50
N ALA A 63 -10.73 -14.47 7.72
CA ALA A 63 -11.54 -13.27 7.96
C ALA A 63 -10.89 -11.98 7.43
N LEU A 64 -9.57 -11.81 7.59
CA LEU A 64 -8.84 -10.68 7.03
C LEU A 64 -8.81 -10.75 5.49
N GLU A 65 -8.51 -11.91 4.93
CA GLU A 65 -8.42 -12.15 3.49
C GLU A 65 -9.76 -11.87 2.77
N GLU A 66 -10.88 -12.29 3.36
CA GLU A 66 -12.23 -11.99 2.87
C GLU A 66 -12.55 -10.49 2.97
N ASN A 67 -12.17 -9.83 4.07
CA ASN A 67 -12.35 -8.39 4.22
C ASN A 67 -11.57 -7.62 3.15
N LEU A 68 -10.30 -7.96 2.95
CA LEU A 68 -9.41 -7.36 1.96
C LEU A 68 -9.95 -7.50 0.53
N ALA A 69 -10.43 -8.69 0.16
CA ALA A 69 -11.04 -8.92 -1.15
C ALA A 69 -12.22 -7.97 -1.39
N VAL A 70 -13.12 -7.86 -0.40
CA VAL A 70 -14.34 -7.04 -0.52
C VAL A 70 -14.02 -5.55 -0.58
N VAL A 71 -13.15 -5.02 0.29
CA VAL A 71 -12.89 -3.57 0.34
C VAL A 71 -12.16 -3.04 -0.90
N GLU A 72 -11.37 -3.88 -1.57
CA GLU A 72 -10.74 -3.56 -2.86
C GLU A 72 -11.63 -3.88 -4.07
N GLY A 73 -12.76 -4.58 -3.88
CA GLY A 73 -13.60 -5.06 -4.99
C GLY A 73 -12.95 -6.18 -5.81
N GLY A 74 -12.03 -6.95 -5.22
CA GLY A 74 -11.40 -8.12 -5.82
C GLY A 74 -12.13 -9.42 -5.54
N ARG A 75 -11.68 -10.50 -6.19
CA ARG A 75 -12.22 -11.85 -6.01
C ARG A 75 -11.52 -12.62 -4.90
N ARG A 76 -10.20 -12.46 -4.79
CA ARG A 76 -9.38 -13.16 -3.80
C ARG A 76 -8.42 -12.22 -3.10
N GLY A 77 -8.43 -12.24 -1.77
CA GLY A 77 -7.45 -11.58 -0.92
C GLY A 77 -6.54 -12.61 -0.24
N LEU A 78 -5.28 -12.24 -0.01
CA LEU A 78 -4.27 -13.07 0.66
C LEU A 78 -3.44 -12.20 1.59
N ALA A 79 -3.22 -12.65 2.83
CA ALA A 79 -2.50 -11.89 3.85
C ALA A 79 -1.11 -12.47 4.16
N PHE A 80 -0.10 -11.61 4.15
CA PHE A 80 1.32 -11.96 4.25
C PHE A 80 1.97 -11.31 5.46
N ALA A 81 3.14 -11.83 5.85
CA ALA A 81 3.91 -11.33 6.99
C ALA A 81 4.41 -9.87 6.80
N SER A 82 4.50 -9.36 5.57
CA SER A 82 4.88 -7.98 5.26
C SER A 82 4.48 -7.63 3.81
N GLY A 83 4.47 -6.34 3.46
CA GLY A 83 4.29 -5.88 2.07
C GLY A 83 5.29 -6.54 1.12
N LEU A 84 6.58 -6.54 1.48
CA LEU A 84 7.63 -7.19 0.68
C LEU A 84 7.44 -8.71 0.53
N ALA A 85 6.83 -9.39 1.50
CA ALA A 85 6.49 -10.81 1.37
C ALA A 85 5.36 -11.04 0.37
N ALA A 86 4.39 -10.11 0.29
CA ALA A 86 3.35 -10.11 -0.72
C ALA A 86 3.95 -9.88 -2.11
N GLU A 87 4.83 -8.88 -2.26
CA GLU A 87 5.55 -8.59 -3.51
C GLU A 87 6.39 -9.79 -3.99
N ASP A 88 7.21 -10.38 -3.12
CA ASP A 88 8.05 -11.55 -3.46
C ASP A 88 7.19 -12.76 -3.87
N CYS A 89 6.06 -13.00 -3.20
CA CYS A 89 5.13 -14.07 -3.57
C CYS A 89 4.56 -13.84 -4.98
N LEU A 90 4.11 -12.61 -5.29
CA LEU A 90 3.56 -12.28 -6.60
C LEU A 90 4.60 -12.47 -7.70
N LEU A 91 5.81 -11.96 -7.49
CA LEU A 91 6.90 -12.07 -8.46
C LEU A 91 7.28 -13.53 -8.74
N ARG A 92 7.36 -14.37 -7.70
CA ARG A 92 7.67 -15.80 -7.85
C ARG A 92 6.54 -16.62 -8.46
N THR A 93 5.30 -16.14 -8.34
CA THR A 93 4.13 -16.79 -8.94
C THR A 93 4.03 -16.47 -10.42
N VAL A 94 4.29 -15.23 -10.82
CA VAL A 94 4.03 -14.75 -12.19
C VAL A 94 5.25 -14.83 -13.09
N CYS A 95 6.46 -14.67 -12.56
CA CYS A 95 7.68 -14.59 -13.35
C CYS A 95 8.53 -15.88 -13.25
N ALA A 96 9.31 -16.12 -14.28
CA ALA A 96 10.36 -17.12 -14.36
C ALA A 96 11.67 -16.49 -14.89
N PRO A 97 12.83 -17.18 -14.76
CA PRO A 97 14.07 -16.68 -15.33
C PRO A 97 13.94 -16.38 -16.84
N GLY A 98 14.37 -15.18 -17.25
CA GLY A 98 14.24 -14.65 -18.62
C GLY A 98 13.04 -13.72 -18.82
N ASP A 99 12.11 -13.67 -17.88
CA ASP A 99 10.98 -12.72 -17.92
C ASP A 99 11.43 -11.30 -17.56
N HIS A 100 10.60 -10.32 -17.93
CA HIS A 100 10.84 -8.90 -17.72
C HIS A 100 9.69 -8.22 -16.95
N VAL A 101 10.02 -7.23 -16.12
CA VAL A 101 9.06 -6.40 -15.38
C VAL A 101 9.37 -4.91 -15.60
N VAL A 102 8.34 -4.12 -15.95
CA VAL A 102 8.45 -2.66 -15.95
C VAL A 102 8.09 -2.15 -14.55
N ILE A 103 8.95 -1.35 -13.93
CA ILE A 103 8.73 -0.73 -12.61
C ILE A 103 8.76 0.81 -12.74
N PRO A 104 8.21 1.57 -11.78
CA PRO A 104 8.28 3.02 -11.86
C PRO A 104 9.70 3.54 -11.57
N ASP A 105 9.99 4.72 -12.10
CA ASP A 105 11.21 5.50 -11.83
C ASP A 105 11.15 6.30 -10.52
N ASP A 106 10.01 6.27 -9.83
CA ASP A 106 9.84 6.63 -8.43
C ASP A 106 8.97 5.58 -7.73
N ALA A 107 9.58 4.81 -6.83
CA ALA A 107 8.97 3.69 -6.13
C ALA A 107 9.53 3.60 -4.72
N TYR A 108 8.80 2.93 -3.82
CA TYR A 108 9.34 2.57 -2.52
C TYR A 108 10.72 1.90 -2.64
N GLY A 109 11.72 2.47 -1.97
CA GLY A 109 13.10 1.98 -2.00
C GLY A 109 13.28 0.51 -1.61
N GLY A 110 12.35 -0.07 -0.84
CA GLY A 110 12.34 -1.50 -0.53
C GLY A 110 11.93 -2.37 -1.71
N THR A 111 10.94 -1.96 -2.50
CA THR A 111 10.53 -2.62 -3.76
C THR A 111 11.65 -2.56 -4.78
N PHE A 112 12.29 -1.40 -4.97
CA PHE A 112 13.47 -1.30 -5.83
C PHE A 112 14.59 -2.25 -5.38
N ARG A 113 14.87 -2.32 -4.06
CA ARG A 113 15.89 -3.23 -3.52
C ARG A 113 15.52 -4.70 -3.78
N LEU A 114 14.25 -5.07 -3.67
CA LEU A 114 13.76 -6.41 -4.01
C LEU A 114 14.07 -6.74 -5.48
N PHE A 115 13.72 -5.84 -6.41
CA PHE A 115 14.02 -6.00 -7.84
C PHE A 115 15.53 -6.08 -8.11
N ALA A 116 16.28 -5.07 -7.70
CA ALA A 116 17.69 -4.90 -8.04
C ALA A 116 18.64 -5.90 -7.35
N LYS A 117 18.29 -6.39 -6.16
CA LYS A 117 19.21 -7.21 -5.34
C LYS A 117 18.76 -8.66 -5.14
N VAL A 118 17.49 -8.98 -5.37
CA VAL A 118 16.95 -10.34 -5.18
C VAL A 118 16.45 -10.91 -6.51
N VAL A 119 15.47 -10.25 -7.12
CA VAL A 119 14.77 -10.73 -8.32
C VAL A 119 15.71 -10.80 -9.53
N GLN A 120 16.56 -9.80 -9.71
CA GLN A 120 17.57 -9.81 -10.77
C GLN A 120 18.54 -11.00 -10.67
N ARG A 121 18.91 -11.39 -9.44
CA ARG A 121 19.79 -12.57 -9.22
C ARG A 121 19.07 -13.88 -9.51
N TRP A 122 17.74 -13.90 -9.46
CA TRP A 122 16.91 -15.05 -9.81
C TRP A 122 16.73 -15.18 -11.34
N GLY A 123 17.21 -14.20 -12.12
CA GLY A 123 17.20 -14.23 -13.58
C GLY A 123 16.01 -13.51 -14.20
N VAL A 124 15.23 -12.75 -13.43
CA VAL A 124 14.16 -11.88 -13.96
C VAL A 124 14.76 -10.50 -14.24
N GLU A 125 14.58 -10.02 -15.45
CA GLU A 125 15.00 -8.68 -15.87
C GLU A 125 13.98 -7.62 -15.44
N TRP A 126 14.42 -6.38 -15.33
CA TRP A 126 13.54 -5.25 -15.07
C TRP A 126 14.06 -3.98 -15.73
N SER A 127 13.15 -3.05 -16.01
CA SER A 127 13.47 -1.70 -16.48
C SER A 127 12.57 -0.69 -15.78
N VAL A 128 13.07 0.55 -15.68
CA VAL A 128 12.28 1.68 -15.16
C VAL A 128 11.53 2.38 -16.30
N ALA A 129 10.37 2.93 -15.99
CA ALA A 129 9.64 3.87 -16.84
C ALA A 129 9.03 4.97 -15.97
N ASP A 130 8.93 6.19 -16.52
CA ASP A 130 8.06 7.22 -15.95
C ASP A 130 6.61 6.75 -16.12
N THR A 131 6.00 6.29 -15.03
CA THR A 131 4.63 5.77 -15.08
C THR A 131 3.57 6.85 -15.14
N SER A 132 3.94 8.13 -14.97
CA SER A 132 3.04 9.26 -15.24
C SER A 132 2.87 9.53 -16.74
N ASP A 133 3.78 9.03 -17.58
CA ASP A 133 3.69 9.06 -19.05
C ASP A 133 3.30 7.68 -19.63
N PRO A 134 2.05 7.50 -20.09
CA PRO A 134 1.61 6.28 -20.75
C PRO A 134 2.48 5.86 -21.96
N ALA A 135 3.12 6.81 -22.66
CA ALA A 135 4.01 6.49 -23.77
C ALA A 135 5.31 5.83 -23.28
N ALA A 136 5.93 6.37 -22.24
CA ALA A 136 7.11 5.79 -21.62
C ALA A 136 6.87 4.35 -21.11
N VAL A 137 5.70 4.10 -20.52
CA VAL A 137 5.30 2.73 -20.12
C VAL A 137 5.21 1.81 -21.33
N ARG A 138 4.56 2.25 -22.42
CA ARG A 138 4.41 1.47 -23.65
C ARG A 138 5.77 1.12 -24.27
N ASP A 139 6.69 2.07 -24.30
CA ASP A 139 8.02 1.92 -24.89
C ASP A 139 8.94 0.99 -24.05
N ALA A 140 8.69 0.86 -22.75
CA ALA A 140 9.43 -0.05 -21.88
C ALA A 140 9.02 -1.53 -22.03
N ILE A 141 7.89 -1.81 -22.69
CA ILE A 141 7.39 -3.18 -22.86
C ILE A 141 8.24 -3.94 -23.90
N ARG A 142 8.72 -5.11 -23.48
CA ARG A 142 9.46 -6.10 -24.28
C ARG A 142 8.62 -7.36 -24.52
N PRO A 143 8.96 -8.20 -25.51
CA PRO A 143 8.29 -9.50 -25.72
C PRO A 143 8.32 -10.44 -24.50
N SER A 144 9.32 -10.31 -23.61
CA SER A 144 9.43 -11.08 -22.36
C SER A 144 8.72 -10.45 -21.17
N THR A 145 8.04 -9.30 -21.35
CA THR A 145 7.39 -8.60 -20.23
C THR A 145 6.21 -9.41 -19.71
N LYS A 146 6.13 -9.59 -18.39
CA LYS A 146 5.02 -10.29 -17.73
C LYS A 146 4.12 -9.36 -16.94
N MET A 147 4.67 -8.26 -16.46
CA MET A 147 3.90 -7.29 -15.69
C MET A 147 4.45 -5.86 -15.82
N ILE A 148 3.54 -4.92 -15.65
CA ILE A 148 3.80 -3.52 -15.38
C ILE A 148 3.44 -3.30 -13.91
N TRP A 149 4.41 -2.83 -13.14
CA TRP A 149 4.24 -2.46 -11.75
C TRP A 149 4.11 -0.95 -11.64
N VAL A 150 3.09 -0.47 -10.93
CA VAL A 150 2.91 0.95 -10.65
C VAL A 150 2.62 1.17 -9.17
N GLU A 151 3.00 2.33 -8.65
CA GLU A 151 2.72 2.79 -7.30
C GLU A 151 2.14 4.19 -7.43
N THR A 152 0.89 4.41 -7.00
CA THR A 152 0.24 5.71 -7.19
C THR A 152 -0.74 6.05 -6.06
N PRO A 153 -0.51 7.15 -5.31
CA PRO A 153 0.66 8.05 -5.39
C PRO A 153 1.99 7.36 -5.04
N SER A 154 3.09 7.72 -5.71
CA SER A 154 4.42 7.14 -5.47
C SER A 154 5.08 7.62 -4.17
N ASN A 155 5.91 6.79 -3.56
CA ASN A 155 6.73 7.15 -2.40
C ASN A 155 8.17 7.50 -2.82
N PRO A 156 8.69 8.72 -2.53
CA PRO A 156 8.09 9.78 -1.72
C PRO A 156 7.54 10.98 -2.51
N LEU A 157 7.68 11.04 -3.85
CA LEU A 157 7.38 12.26 -4.61
C LEU A 157 5.89 12.45 -4.96
N LEU A 158 5.06 11.47 -4.63
CA LEU A 158 3.61 11.48 -4.84
C LEU A 158 3.21 11.64 -6.32
N GLY A 159 4.00 11.04 -7.21
CA GLY A 159 3.72 10.93 -8.63
C GLY A 159 2.41 10.17 -8.88
N ILE A 160 1.69 10.58 -9.92
CA ILE A 160 0.37 10.05 -10.25
C ILE A 160 0.40 9.33 -11.59
N THR A 161 -0.11 8.10 -11.60
CA THR A 161 -0.24 7.24 -12.77
C THR A 161 -1.72 7.08 -13.10
N ASP A 162 -2.13 7.31 -14.35
CA ASP A 162 -3.51 6.99 -14.79
C ASP A 162 -3.63 5.47 -14.88
N ILE A 163 -4.29 4.87 -13.87
CA ILE A 163 -4.41 3.42 -13.75
C ILE A 163 -5.21 2.86 -14.93
N ALA A 164 -6.27 3.54 -15.36
CA ALA A 164 -7.14 3.07 -16.44
C ALA A 164 -6.42 3.11 -17.80
N ALA A 165 -5.66 4.17 -18.07
CA ALA A 165 -4.82 4.26 -19.26
C ALA A 165 -3.74 3.17 -19.27
N THR A 166 -3.09 2.95 -18.12
CA THR A 166 -2.06 1.90 -17.98
C THR A 166 -2.66 0.50 -18.13
N ALA A 167 -3.86 0.26 -17.60
CA ALA A 167 -4.58 -1.00 -17.76
C ALA A 167 -4.93 -1.29 -19.22
N GLN A 168 -5.23 -0.25 -20.01
CA GLN A 168 -5.41 -0.40 -21.46
C GLN A 168 -4.12 -0.87 -22.13
N ILE A 169 -2.99 -0.25 -21.81
CA ILE A 169 -1.67 -0.63 -22.35
C ILE A 169 -1.32 -2.07 -21.97
N ALA A 170 -1.50 -2.44 -20.70
CA ALA A 170 -1.23 -3.77 -20.19
C ALA A 170 -2.03 -4.84 -20.96
N ARG A 171 -3.33 -4.57 -21.18
CA ARG A 171 -4.24 -5.45 -21.93
C ARG A 171 -3.86 -5.56 -23.41
N GLU A 172 -3.53 -4.46 -24.07
CA GLU A 172 -3.05 -4.45 -25.46
C GLU A 172 -1.78 -5.30 -25.64
N ALA A 173 -0.90 -5.28 -24.63
CA ALA A 173 0.35 -6.05 -24.62
C ALA A 173 0.20 -7.48 -24.08
N GLY A 174 -0.94 -7.85 -23.50
CA GLY A 174 -1.14 -9.16 -22.86
C GLY A 174 -0.28 -9.37 -21.60
N VAL A 175 0.03 -8.29 -20.87
CA VAL A 175 0.81 -8.32 -19.62
C VAL A 175 -0.08 -7.91 -18.45
N ARG A 176 0.30 -8.30 -17.22
CA ARG A 176 -0.45 -7.96 -16.02
C ARG A 176 -0.17 -6.53 -15.54
N LEU A 177 -1.19 -5.83 -15.07
CA LEU A 177 -1.02 -4.59 -14.31
C LEU A 177 -1.09 -4.87 -12.81
N VAL A 178 -0.03 -4.51 -12.09
CA VAL A 178 0.06 -4.56 -10.64
C VAL A 178 0.09 -3.14 -10.09
N VAL A 179 -0.77 -2.84 -9.13
CA VAL A 179 -0.82 -1.53 -8.46
C VAL A 179 -0.51 -1.70 -6.98
N ASP A 180 0.59 -1.12 -6.51
CA ASP A 180 0.77 -0.89 -5.08
C ASP A 180 -0.11 0.29 -4.65
N ASN A 181 -1.13 -0.03 -3.86
CA ASN A 181 -2.18 0.91 -3.45
C ASN A 181 -2.00 1.34 -1.97
N THR A 182 -0.81 1.13 -1.41
CA THR A 182 -0.51 1.37 0.01
C THR A 182 -0.80 2.81 0.44
N PHE A 183 -0.46 3.82 -0.37
CA PHE A 183 -0.59 5.24 -0.02
C PHE A 183 -2.03 5.73 -0.07
N ALA A 184 -2.81 5.26 -1.04
CA ALA A 184 -4.21 5.64 -1.17
C ALA A 184 -5.11 4.86 -0.21
N SER A 185 -4.78 3.58 0.04
CA SER A 185 -5.65 2.58 0.68
C SER A 185 -6.93 2.30 -0.16
N PRO A 186 -7.64 1.18 0.08
CA PRO A 186 -8.88 0.87 -0.63
C PRO A 186 -9.99 1.90 -0.39
N TYR A 187 -9.87 2.76 0.63
CA TYR A 187 -10.85 3.82 0.90
C TYR A 187 -10.79 4.96 -0.12
N LEU A 188 -9.58 5.31 -0.58
CA LEU A 188 -9.41 6.43 -1.50
C LEU A 188 -9.32 6.00 -2.96
N GLN A 189 -8.82 4.80 -3.25
CA GLN A 189 -8.60 4.34 -4.62
C GLN A 189 -8.86 2.83 -4.69
N GLN A 190 -9.57 2.38 -5.73
CA GLN A 190 -9.86 0.96 -5.98
C GLN A 190 -9.32 0.55 -7.36
N PRO A 191 -8.03 0.18 -7.47
CA PRO A 191 -7.39 -0.06 -8.77
C PRO A 191 -8.01 -1.20 -9.58
N ILE A 192 -8.62 -2.21 -8.92
CA ILE A 192 -9.31 -3.30 -9.62
C ILE A 192 -10.46 -2.77 -10.47
N ALA A 193 -11.23 -1.80 -9.96
CA ALA A 193 -12.31 -1.15 -10.70
C ALA A 193 -11.79 -0.33 -11.91
N LEU A 194 -10.51 0.05 -11.87
CA LEU A 194 -9.83 0.79 -12.94
C LEU A 194 -9.08 -0.13 -13.93
N GLY A 195 -9.12 -1.46 -13.70
CA GLY A 195 -8.57 -2.47 -14.60
C GLY A 195 -7.23 -3.06 -14.19
N ALA A 196 -6.78 -2.87 -12.96
CA ALA A 196 -5.63 -3.61 -12.42
C ALA A 196 -5.95 -5.11 -12.23
N ASP A 197 -4.97 -5.98 -12.49
CA ASP A 197 -5.12 -7.42 -12.28
C ASP A 197 -4.84 -7.81 -10.82
N VAL A 198 -3.89 -7.10 -10.19
CA VAL A 198 -3.48 -7.32 -8.80
C VAL A 198 -3.25 -5.98 -8.10
N VAL A 199 -3.72 -5.89 -6.86
CA VAL A 199 -3.41 -4.82 -5.92
C VAL A 199 -2.53 -5.33 -4.80
N VAL A 200 -1.48 -4.59 -4.48
CA VAL A 200 -0.57 -4.84 -3.37
C VAL A 200 -0.81 -3.82 -2.27
N HIS A 201 -0.71 -4.27 -1.02
CA HIS A 201 -0.68 -3.39 0.15
C HIS A 201 0.43 -3.77 1.11
N SER A 202 1.10 -2.77 1.68
CA SER A 202 1.68 -2.88 3.01
C SER A 202 0.59 -2.60 4.05
N LEU A 203 0.07 -3.66 4.67
CA LEU A 203 -0.94 -3.55 5.74
C LEU A 203 -0.39 -2.84 6.99
N THR A 204 0.93 -2.74 7.10
CA THR A 204 1.65 -1.97 8.13
C THR A 204 1.22 -0.50 8.20
N LYS A 205 0.69 0.05 7.11
CA LYS A 205 0.43 1.48 6.95
C LYS A 205 -1.01 1.82 7.34
N TYR A 206 -1.75 2.51 6.48
CA TYR A 206 -3.12 2.96 6.77
C TYR A 206 -4.09 1.84 7.14
N MET A 207 -3.93 0.63 6.60
CA MET A 207 -4.82 -0.51 6.87
C MET A 207 -4.74 -0.96 8.33
N GLY A 208 -3.53 -1.19 8.86
CA GLY A 208 -3.30 -1.42 10.29
C GLY A 208 -3.55 -0.14 11.09
N GLY A 209 -2.96 0.98 10.65
CA GLY A 209 -3.30 2.34 11.07
C GLY A 209 -2.79 2.78 12.44
N HIS A 210 -2.07 1.92 13.16
CA HIS A 210 -1.67 2.16 14.56
C HIS A 210 -0.19 1.85 14.82
N SER A 211 0.60 1.66 13.76
CA SER A 211 2.05 1.42 13.83
C SER A 211 2.49 0.30 14.78
N ASP A 212 1.64 -0.73 14.95
CA ASP A 212 1.81 -1.82 15.90
C ASP A 212 1.86 -3.22 15.24
N VAL A 213 1.72 -3.29 13.92
CA VAL A 213 1.70 -4.54 13.14
C VAL A 213 2.40 -4.35 11.80
N VAL A 214 3.24 -5.32 11.42
CA VAL A 214 3.78 -5.42 10.05
C VAL A 214 2.95 -6.46 9.30
N GLY A 215 2.54 -6.13 8.08
CA GLY A 215 1.76 -7.05 7.26
C GLY A 215 1.74 -6.64 5.79
N GLY A 216 1.32 -7.56 4.93
CA GLY A 216 1.12 -7.32 3.51
C GLY A 216 -0.13 -8.00 2.97
N ALA A 217 -0.62 -7.55 1.82
CA ALA A 217 -1.71 -8.21 1.13
C ALA A 217 -1.50 -8.21 -0.38
N LEU A 218 -2.06 -9.25 -1.01
CA LEU A 218 -2.40 -9.26 -2.42
C LEU A 218 -3.92 -9.38 -2.55
N VAL A 219 -4.52 -8.57 -3.41
CA VAL A 219 -5.91 -8.74 -3.84
C VAL A 219 -5.94 -8.84 -5.36
N THR A 220 -6.63 -9.82 -5.92
CA THR A 220 -6.69 -10.02 -7.37
C THR A 220 -8.12 -10.08 -7.89
N ALA A 221 -8.30 -9.62 -9.14
CA ALA A 221 -9.55 -9.69 -9.88
C ALA A 221 -9.83 -11.09 -10.49
N ASP A 222 -8.83 -11.98 -10.50
CA ASP A 222 -8.86 -13.29 -11.15
C ASP A 222 -8.77 -14.43 -10.11
N GLU A 223 -9.75 -15.33 -10.12
CA GLU A 223 -9.80 -16.45 -9.16
C GLU A 223 -8.67 -17.45 -9.36
N THR A 224 -8.31 -17.74 -10.61
CA THR A 224 -7.24 -18.70 -10.96
C THR A 224 -5.88 -18.18 -10.47
N LEU A 225 -5.57 -16.90 -10.71
CA LEU A 225 -4.38 -16.29 -10.14
C LEU A 225 -4.43 -16.28 -8.60
N GLY A 226 -5.62 -16.08 -8.03
CA GLY A 226 -5.84 -16.16 -6.58
C GLY A 226 -5.46 -17.53 -6.00
N GLU A 227 -5.83 -18.62 -6.67
CA GLU A 227 -5.47 -19.99 -6.28
C GLU A 227 -3.96 -20.25 -6.41
N GLU A 228 -3.34 -19.78 -7.51
CA GLU A 228 -1.88 -19.88 -7.73
C GLU A 228 -1.09 -19.13 -6.63
N LEU A 229 -1.53 -17.93 -6.28
CA LEU A 229 -0.94 -17.14 -5.21
C LEU A 229 -1.14 -17.81 -3.84
N ALA A 230 -2.32 -18.39 -3.57
CA ALA A 230 -2.59 -19.11 -2.33
C ALA A 230 -1.67 -20.34 -2.18
N TYR A 231 -1.43 -21.05 -3.28
CA TYR A 231 -0.47 -22.15 -3.32
C TYR A 231 0.95 -21.68 -2.95
N HIS A 232 1.42 -20.57 -3.54
CA HIS A 232 2.74 -20.02 -3.24
C HIS A 232 2.85 -19.47 -1.82
N GLN A 233 1.82 -18.78 -1.31
CA GLN A 233 1.74 -18.32 0.08
C GLN A 233 1.92 -19.50 1.05
N ASN A 234 1.23 -20.62 0.79
CA ASN A 234 1.37 -21.83 1.59
C ASN A 234 2.76 -22.47 1.45
N ALA A 235 3.24 -22.64 0.22
CA ALA A 235 4.51 -23.33 -0.08
C ALA A 235 5.73 -22.56 0.42
N MET A 236 5.72 -21.23 0.33
CA MET A 236 6.80 -20.35 0.79
C MET A 236 6.66 -19.97 2.27
N GLY A 237 5.44 -20.01 2.81
CA GLY A 237 5.19 -19.88 4.25
C GLY A 237 5.25 -18.47 4.83
N ALA A 238 5.31 -17.42 4.00
CA ALA A 238 5.36 -16.02 4.43
C ALA A 238 3.98 -15.45 4.81
N VAL A 239 3.24 -16.18 5.65
CA VAL A 239 1.84 -15.90 6.02
C VAL A 239 1.73 -14.89 7.16
N ALA A 240 0.64 -14.11 7.18
CA ALA A 240 0.28 -13.30 8.35
C ALA A 240 -0.07 -14.20 9.56
N GLY A 241 0.43 -13.82 10.74
CA GLY A 241 0.05 -14.47 12.00
C GLY A 241 -1.41 -14.18 12.38
N PRO A 242 -2.09 -15.04 13.16
CA PRO A 242 -3.49 -14.82 13.53
C PRO A 242 -3.68 -13.57 14.41
N PHE A 243 -2.75 -13.25 15.31
CA PHE A 243 -2.81 -12.03 16.12
C PHE A 243 -2.63 -10.77 15.26
N ASP A 244 -1.63 -10.76 14.39
CA ASP A 244 -1.39 -9.66 13.45
C ASP A 244 -2.58 -9.46 12.50
N SER A 245 -3.15 -10.56 12.00
CA SER A 245 -4.34 -10.51 11.15
C SER A 245 -5.53 -9.86 11.88
N TRP A 246 -5.68 -10.17 13.17
CA TRP A 246 -6.71 -9.59 14.01
C TRP A 246 -6.46 -8.09 14.29
N LEU A 247 -5.21 -7.67 14.52
CA LEU A 247 -4.86 -6.25 14.67
C LEU A 247 -5.18 -5.44 13.41
N VAL A 248 -4.82 -5.96 12.23
CA VAL A 248 -5.17 -5.31 10.96
C VAL A 248 -6.69 -5.26 10.78
N LEU A 249 -7.40 -6.36 11.02
CA LEU A 249 -8.87 -6.37 10.98
C LEU A 249 -9.48 -5.34 11.93
N ARG A 250 -8.88 -5.11 13.10
CA ARG A 250 -9.32 -4.07 14.04
C ARG A 250 -9.08 -2.67 13.47
N GLY A 251 -7.93 -2.43 12.84
CA GLY A 251 -7.56 -1.17 12.21
C GLY A 251 -8.43 -0.78 11.01
N ILE A 252 -8.74 -1.74 10.13
CA ILE A 252 -9.53 -1.49 8.91
C ILE A 252 -10.92 -0.92 9.23
N LYS A 253 -11.52 -1.31 10.36
CA LYS A 253 -12.85 -0.83 10.77
C LYS A 253 -12.95 0.68 10.98
N THR A 254 -11.82 1.35 11.18
CA THR A 254 -11.75 2.81 11.32
C THR A 254 -11.06 3.48 10.14
N LEU A 255 -10.77 2.75 9.06
CA LEU A 255 -10.01 3.28 7.93
C LEU A 255 -10.68 4.51 7.32
N GLY A 256 -11.98 4.47 7.03
CA GLY A 256 -12.65 5.61 6.40
C GLY A 256 -12.60 6.88 7.24
N VAL A 257 -12.98 6.79 8.52
CA VAL A 257 -12.94 7.94 9.43
C VAL A 257 -11.51 8.47 9.67
N ARG A 258 -10.50 7.59 9.66
CA ARG A 258 -9.09 8.01 9.76
C ARG A 258 -8.63 8.69 8.49
N MET A 259 -8.92 8.11 7.31
CA MET A 259 -8.50 8.65 6.02
C MET A 259 -9.17 9.98 5.68
N ASP A 260 -10.42 10.19 6.08
CA ASP A 260 -11.06 11.51 5.99
C ASP A 260 -10.27 12.55 6.79
N ARG A 261 -9.88 12.22 8.03
CA ARG A 261 -9.11 13.13 8.88
C ARG A 261 -7.69 13.34 8.35
N HIS A 262 -6.99 12.29 7.93
CA HIS A 262 -5.67 12.38 7.31
C HIS A 262 -5.70 13.31 6.09
N SER A 263 -6.69 13.14 5.21
CA SER A 263 -6.80 13.94 3.99
C SER A 263 -7.12 15.40 4.30
N ALA A 264 -8.03 15.66 5.24
CA ALA A 264 -8.35 17.02 5.67
C ALA A 264 -7.14 17.73 6.29
N ASN A 265 -6.46 17.08 7.25
CA ASN A 265 -5.26 17.63 7.87
C ASN A 265 -4.15 17.87 6.84
N ALA A 266 -3.94 16.93 5.92
CA ALA A 266 -2.90 17.06 4.90
C ALA A 266 -3.18 18.22 3.93
N ALA A 267 -4.44 18.46 3.55
CA ALA A 267 -4.78 19.62 2.73
C ALA A 267 -4.42 20.95 3.43
N GLU A 268 -4.76 21.10 4.72
CA GLU A 268 -4.42 22.31 5.50
C GLU A 268 -2.90 22.47 5.68
N VAL A 269 -2.19 21.37 5.95
CA VAL A 269 -0.72 21.37 6.06
C VAL A 269 -0.07 21.72 4.71
N ALA A 270 -0.57 21.18 3.60
CA ALA A 270 -0.06 21.48 2.27
C ALA A 270 -0.24 22.97 1.93
N GLU A 271 -1.42 23.54 2.20
CA GLU A 271 -1.68 24.97 2.01
C GLU A 271 -0.72 25.85 2.82
N PHE A 272 -0.51 25.51 4.10
CA PHE A 272 0.47 26.20 4.95
C PHE A 272 1.89 26.14 4.37
N LEU A 273 2.34 24.95 3.94
CA LEU A 273 3.68 24.77 3.38
C LEU A 273 3.87 25.51 2.06
N THR A 274 2.85 25.51 1.18
CA THR A 274 2.90 26.24 -0.11
C THR A 274 3.09 27.75 0.09
N GLY A 275 2.58 28.32 1.19
CA GLY A 275 2.77 29.73 1.52
C GLY A 275 4.05 30.07 2.30
N HIS A 276 4.84 29.07 2.71
CA HIS A 276 5.96 29.29 3.64
C HIS A 276 7.27 29.63 2.91
N ALA A 277 7.93 30.73 3.31
CA ALA A 277 9.14 31.25 2.64
C ALA A 277 10.35 30.29 2.62
N LYS A 278 10.36 29.28 3.50
CA LYS A 278 11.42 28.25 3.56
C LYS A 278 11.12 26.98 2.76
N VAL A 279 9.97 26.93 2.10
CA VAL A 279 9.54 25.79 1.29
C VAL A 279 9.67 26.18 -0.18
N ALA A 280 10.48 25.43 -0.92
CA ALA A 280 10.72 25.66 -2.34
C ALA A 280 9.63 25.03 -3.23
N GLN A 281 9.15 23.86 -2.82
CA GLN A 281 8.19 23.07 -3.58
C GLN A 281 7.44 22.14 -2.62
N VAL A 282 6.13 21.99 -2.84
CA VAL A 282 5.28 21.03 -2.15
C VAL A 282 4.80 20.00 -3.17
N TYR A 283 4.92 18.72 -2.83
CA TYR A 283 4.32 17.61 -3.53
C TYR A 283 3.11 17.18 -2.71
N TYR A 284 1.91 17.38 -3.28
CA TYR A 284 0.67 16.90 -2.71
C TYR A 284 -0.37 16.81 -3.84
N PRO A 285 -0.96 15.62 -4.11
CA PRO A 285 -1.86 15.44 -5.24
C PRO A 285 -3.09 16.35 -5.24
N GLY A 286 -3.45 16.92 -4.08
CA GLY A 286 -4.58 17.86 -3.96
C GLY A 286 -4.28 19.29 -4.39
N LEU A 287 -3.02 19.66 -4.65
CA LEU A 287 -2.68 20.97 -5.19
C LEU A 287 -2.94 21.00 -6.70
N ALA A 288 -3.60 22.05 -7.19
CA ALA A 288 -3.95 22.18 -8.61
C ALA A 288 -2.72 22.16 -9.55
N GLU A 289 -1.57 22.64 -9.07
CA GLU A 289 -0.30 22.68 -9.81
C GLU A 289 0.51 21.36 -9.68
N HIS A 290 0.03 20.38 -8.90
CA HIS A 290 0.71 19.09 -8.77
C HIS A 290 0.60 18.31 -10.08
N PRO A 291 1.71 17.82 -10.66
CA PRO A 291 1.66 16.98 -11.85
C PRO A 291 0.74 15.76 -11.67
N GLY A 292 -0.29 15.67 -12.52
CA GLY A 292 -1.29 14.61 -12.42
C GLY A 292 -2.44 14.88 -11.44
N HIS A 293 -2.61 16.10 -10.92
CA HIS A 293 -3.75 16.50 -10.08
C HIS A 293 -5.11 16.05 -10.66
N GLU A 294 -5.36 16.36 -11.93
CA GLU A 294 -6.61 16.00 -12.61
C GLU A 294 -6.82 14.48 -12.69
N ILE A 295 -5.74 13.70 -12.83
CA ILE A 295 -5.80 12.23 -12.83
C ILE A 295 -6.12 11.74 -11.43
N ALA A 296 -5.45 12.29 -10.40
CA ALA A 296 -5.72 11.97 -9.00
C ALA A 296 -7.19 12.27 -8.64
N ALA A 297 -7.69 13.45 -9.01
CA ALA A 297 -9.09 13.84 -8.76
C ALA A 297 -10.10 12.94 -9.47
N LYS A 298 -9.74 12.37 -10.62
CA LYS A 298 -10.56 11.41 -11.38
C LYS A 298 -10.59 10.02 -10.75
N GLN A 299 -9.47 9.54 -10.20
CA GLN A 299 -9.33 8.15 -9.76
C GLN A 299 -9.28 7.94 -8.23
N MET A 300 -9.12 9.03 -7.46
CA MET A 300 -9.06 9.01 -6.00
C MET A 300 -10.24 9.79 -5.40
N ARG A 301 -10.82 9.28 -4.31
CA ARG A 301 -11.89 9.94 -3.55
C ARG A 301 -11.41 11.20 -2.82
N ALA A 302 -10.17 11.19 -2.35
CA ALA A 302 -9.46 12.31 -1.74
C ALA A 302 -7.95 12.09 -1.92
N PHE A 303 -7.13 13.09 -1.60
CA PHE A 303 -5.71 13.12 -1.98
C PHE A 303 -4.74 12.52 -0.96
N GLY A 304 -5.26 11.91 0.12
CA GLY A 304 -4.47 11.16 1.10
C GLY A 304 -3.76 12.03 2.15
N GLY A 305 -3.05 11.36 3.06
CA GLY A 305 -2.37 11.95 4.22
C GLY A 305 -0.86 12.18 4.05
N MET A 306 -0.33 11.95 2.86
CA MET A 306 1.11 12.04 2.60
C MET A 306 1.43 13.37 1.93
N ILE A 307 2.49 14.03 2.39
CA ILE A 307 3.04 15.26 1.79
C ILE A 307 4.54 15.12 1.72
N SER A 308 5.14 15.61 0.64
CA SER A 308 6.58 15.87 0.61
C SER A 308 6.85 17.32 0.28
N PHE A 309 7.93 17.90 0.77
CA PHE A 309 8.32 19.25 0.40
C PHE A 309 9.84 19.40 0.36
N ARG A 310 10.32 20.38 -0.42
CA ARG A 310 11.74 20.70 -0.53
C ARG A 310 12.07 21.96 0.23
N HIS A 311 13.16 21.94 0.99
CA HIS A 311 13.61 23.12 1.73
C HIS A 311 14.47 24.04 0.86
N VAL A 312 14.26 25.37 0.91
CA VAL A 312 14.98 26.35 0.07
C VAL A 312 16.50 26.37 0.33
N ASP A 313 16.90 26.15 1.58
CA ASP A 313 18.31 26.15 2.02
C ASP A 313 19.02 24.79 1.89
N GLY A 314 18.43 23.81 1.20
CA GLY A 314 19.06 22.53 0.89
C GLY A 314 19.02 21.47 2.01
N GLU A 315 19.83 20.43 1.84
CA GLU A 315 19.80 19.18 2.65
C GLU A 315 19.92 19.43 4.15
N GLN A 316 20.91 20.20 4.61
CA GLN A 316 21.12 20.37 6.05
C GLN A 316 19.91 21.04 6.71
N ALA A 317 19.26 21.98 6.03
CA ALA A 317 18.07 22.63 6.56
C ALA A 317 16.86 21.68 6.57
N ALA A 318 16.69 20.84 5.55
CA ALA A 318 15.69 19.76 5.55
C ALA A 318 15.87 18.81 6.75
N VAL A 319 17.11 18.40 7.03
CA VAL A 319 17.46 17.58 8.21
C VAL A 319 17.13 18.32 9.52
N GLU A 320 17.45 19.61 9.63
CA GLU A 320 17.12 20.38 10.83
C GLU A 320 15.62 20.56 11.05
N VAL A 321 14.79 20.61 10.01
CA VAL A 321 13.33 20.59 10.19
C VAL A 321 12.88 19.29 10.85
N CYS A 322 13.38 18.14 10.35
CA CYS A 322 13.09 16.83 10.93
C CYS A 322 13.52 16.72 12.40
N ASN A 323 14.67 17.29 12.76
CA ASN A 323 15.19 17.28 14.13
C ASN A 323 14.46 18.24 15.08
N ARG A 324 13.89 19.33 14.56
CA ARG A 324 13.23 20.37 15.37
C ARG A 324 11.75 20.11 15.62
N ALA A 325 11.10 19.28 14.81
CA ALA A 325 9.72 18.88 15.04
C ALA A 325 9.54 18.23 16.42
N LYS A 326 8.44 18.55 17.09
CA LYS A 326 8.14 18.09 18.46
C LYS A 326 6.89 17.22 18.53
N LEU A 327 5.97 17.40 17.59
CA LEU A 327 4.76 16.62 17.45
C LEU A 327 4.94 15.57 16.35
N PHE A 328 5.44 15.96 15.17
CA PHE A 328 5.84 14.99 14.18
C PHE A 328 7.02 14.17 14.71
N THR A 329 6.83 12.87 14.88
CA THR A 329 7.88 11.99 15.36
C THR A 329 8.83 11.65 14.22
N LEU A 330 10.14 11.87 14.44
CA LEU A 330 11.16 11.43 13.50
C LEU A 330 11.22 9.89 13.47
N GLY A 331 10.70 9.30 12.39
CA GLY A 331 10.60 7.85 12.27
C GLY A 331 10.32 7.41 10.84
N GLU A 332 10.84 6.24 10.49
CA GLU A 332 10.44 5.56 9.26
C GLU A 332 8.98 5.06 9.37
N SER A 333 8.42 4.62 8.24
CA SER A 333 7.00 4.28 8.08
C SER A 333 6.07 5.50 7.91
N LEU A 334 4.77 5.22 7.87
CA LEU A 334 3.68 6.16 7.55
C LEU A 334 2.32 5.51 7.81
N GLY A 335 1.26 6.32 7.80
CA GLY A 335 -0.13 5.90 7.83
C GLY A 335 -0.66 5.45 9.18
N GLY A 336 0.12 5.64 10.25
CA GLY A 336 -0.34 5.57 11.64
C GLY A 336 -1.24 6.75 11.99
N VAL A 337 -1.93 6.66 13.13
CA VAL A 337 -2.73 7.78 13.68
C VAL A 337 -1.85 8.95 14.11
N GLU A 338 -0.62 8.67 14.51
CA GLU A 338 0.42 9.62 14.86
C GLU A 338 1.13 10.18 13.62
N SER A 339 1.47 11.47 13.70
CA SER A 339 2.21 12.17 12.66
C SER A 339 3.70 11.78 12.66
N LEU A 340 4.22 11.43 11.48
CA LEU A 340 5.63 11.08 11.29
C LEU A 340 6.31 12.02 10.28
N ILE A 341 7.57 12.32 10.53
CA ILE A 341 8.44 13.09 9.63
C ILE A 341 9.71 12.29 9.35
N GLU A 342 10.20 12.36 8.11
CA GLU A 342 11.49 11.77 7.75
C GLU A 342 12.23 12.55 6.67
N HIS A 343 13.52 12.21 6.53
CA HIS A 343 14.38 12.65 5.45
C HIS A 343 14.69 11.46 4.52
N PRO A 344 13.94 11.28 3.41
CA PRO A 344 13.98 10.04 2.62
C PRO A 344 15.37 9.62 2.15
N GLY A 345 16.20 10.56 1.67
CA GLY A 345 17.54 10.26 1.15
C GLY A 345 18.52 9.71 2.20
N ARG A 346 18.26 9.91 3.49
CA ARG A 346 19.09 9.39 4.60
C ARG A 346 18.42 8.24 5.37
N MET A 347 17.18 7.89 5.02
CA MET A 347 16.34 6.94 5.74
C MET A 347 15.74 5.92 4.75
N THR A 348 14.44 6.00 4.45
CA THR A 348 13.70 4.99 3.65
C THR A 348 14.22 4.77 2.24
N HIS A 349 14.85 5.77 1.63
CA HIS A 349 15.38 5.74 0.26
C HIS A 349 16.91 5.69 0.22
N ALA A 350 17.57 5.39 1.34
CA ALA A 350 19.02 5.15 1.34
C ALA A 350 19.45 4.00 0.41
N SER A 351 18.55 3.06 0.08
CA SER A 351 18.81 1.95 -0.85
C SER A 351 18.81 2.33 -2.33
N VAL A 352 18.29 3.50 -2.70
CA VAL A 352 18.20 3.98 -4.10
C VAL A 352 19.27 5.03 -4.44
N ALA A 353 20.16 5.38 -3.51
CA ALA A 353 21.25 6.33 -3.75
C ALA A 353 22.12 5.94 -4.96
N GLY A 354 22.36 6.88 -5.87
CA GLY A 354 23.09 6.67 -7.12
C GLY A 354 22.33 5.88 -8.20
N SER A 355 21.03 5.64 -8.01
CA SER A 355 20.15 5.03 -9.02
C SER A 355 19.24 6.06 -9.69
N ALA A 356 18.46 5.64 -10.68
CA ALA A 356 17.46 6.49 -11.31
C ALA A 356 16.36 6.98 -10.35
N LEU A 357 16.13 6.25 -9.23
CA LEU A 357 15.13 6.56 -8.20
C LEU A 357 15.70 7.45 -7.07
N GLU A 358 16.90 8.02 -7.25
CA GLU A 358 17.50 8.86 -6.20
C GLU A 358 16.64 10.10 -5.93
N VAL A 359 16.28 10.29 -4.66
CA VAL A 359 15.41 11.38 -4.21
C VAL A 359 16.22 12.64 -3.93
N PRO A 360 15.64 13.85 -4.11
CA PRO A 360 16.32 15.10 -3.79
C PRO A 360 16.80 15.14 -2.33
N ALA A 361 18.05 15.56 -2.12
CA ALA A 361 18.64 15.61 -0.78
C ALA A 361 18.02 16.69 0.12
N ASP A 362 17.23 17.61 -0.42
CA ASP A 362 16.53 18.66 0.32
C ASP A 362 15.06 18.30 0.62
N LEU A 363 14.66 17.05 0.38
CA LEU A 363 13.30 16.55 0.54
C LEU A 363 13.01 16.15 2.00
N VAL A 364 11.86 16.58 2.49
CA VAL A 364 11.23 16.10 3.73
C VAL A 364 9.92 15.43 3.38
N ARG A 365 9.64 14.26 3.97
CA ARG A 365 8.34 13.59 3.84
C ARG A 365 7.59 13.65 5.17
N LEU A 366 6.31 13.96 5.09
CA LEU A 366 5.35 13.96 6.18
C LEU A 366 4.32 12.85 5.94
N SER A 367 4.13 12.02 6.96
CA SER A 367 2.89 11.25 7.14
C SER A 367 2.03 12.02 8.13
N VAL A 368 1.07 12.78 7.61
CA VAL A 368 0.19 13.62 8.43
C VAL A 368 -0.82 12.74 9.14
N GLY A 369 -0.81 12.75 10.48
CA GLY A 369 -1.67 11.97 11.35
C GLY A 369 -3.08 12.56 11.53
N ILE A 370 -3.79 12.10 12.57
CA ILE A 370 -5.17 12.51 12.89
C ILE A 370 -5.27 13.48 14.06
N GLU A 371 -4.16 14.08 14.49
CA GLU A 371 -4.12 15.15 15.48
C GLU A 371 -4.89 16.40 15.00
N SER A 372 -4.94 17.42 15.85
CA SER A 372 -5.49 18.73 15.47
C SER A 372 -4.61 19.39 14.40
N ALA A 373 -5.20 19.80 13.27
CA ALA A 373 -4.48 20.48 12.19
C ALA A 373 -3.70 21.72 12.68
N ASN A 374 -4.28 22.50 13.60
CA ASN A 374 -3.62 23.67 14.18
C ASN A 374 -2.33 23.32 14.95
N ASP A 375 -2.31 22.17 15.64
CA ASP A 375 -1.14 21.74 16.39
C ASP A 375 -0.04 21.24 15.43
N LEU A 376 -0.44 20.55 14.36
CA LEU A 376 0.46 20.09 13.30
C LEU A 376 1.11 21.27 12.57
N ILE A 377 0.32 22.27 12.18
CA ILE A 377 0.81 23.49 11.54
C ILE A 377 1.69 24.29 12.49
N GLY A 378 1.30 24.40 13.77
CA GLY A 378 2.11 25.08 14.79
C GLY A 378 3.47 24.42 15.00
N ASP A 379 3.54 23.10 14.99
CA ASP A 379 4.80 22.35 15.09
C ASP A 379 5.69 22.53 13.85
N LEU A 380 5.11 22.50 12.64
CA LEU A 380 5.86 22.74 11.42
C LEU A 380 6.35 24.20 11.32
N ALA A 381 5.54 25.17 11.73
CA ALA A 381 5.92 26.58 11.75
C ALA A 381 7.15 26.82 12.65
N GLN A 382 7.16 26.25 13.87
CA GLN A 382 8.33 26.38 14.75
C GLN A 382 9.53 25.58 14.22
N ALA A 383 9.30 24.42 13.60
CA ALA A 383 10.35 23.57 13.06
C ALA A 383 10.99 24.12 11.79
N LEU A 384 10.28 24.93 11.00
CA LEU A 384 10.83 25.66 9.85
C LEU A 384 11.57 26.91 10.33
N GLY A 385 11.02 27.59 11.34
CA GLY A 385 11.64 28.70 12.08
C GLY A 385 11.31 30.07 11.54
#